data_AF-A0A961LUZ4-F1
#
_entry.id   AF-A0A961LUZ4-F1
#
_cell.length_a   1.000
_cell.length_b   1.000
_cell.length_c   1.000
_cell.angle_alpha   90.00
_cell.angle_beta   90.00
_cell.angle_gamma   90.00
#
_symmetry.space_group_name_H-M   'P 1'
#
loop_
_entity.id
_entity.type
_entity.pdbx_description
1 polymer ?
#
loop_
_entity_poly.entity_id
_entity_poly.type
_entity_poly.pdbx_seq_one_letter_code
_entity_poly.pdbx_strand_id
1 'polypeptide(L)'
;MTFRSALAPGLLSAALLALPALAQDSAATAPAAAGAAPAGPTVEATYRDWQIVCAPQVEGQPRQCEMYQLLRDPSNQPIAEISIAALPLGAEFAAGATVTTPLETFLPTGLGFYIGALPEDGQMRVEGFRVCTVVGCVVRMGLSVDEVDRMKSGSTATAMIAPFVAIDQPVQITISLAGFTAAYEDLQNRLAEAAAAARANQ
;
A
#
# COMPACT_ATOMS: atom_id res chain seq x y z
N MET A 1 8.96 58.54 28.60
CA MET A 1 8.97 59.14 29.96
C MET A 1 8.06 58.26 30.80
N THR A 2 8.44 57.49 31.81
CA THR A 2 9.50 57.52 32.84
C THR A 2 9.46 56.11 33.48
N PHE A 3 10.52 55.30 33.40
CA PHE A 3 11.63 55.15 34.36
C PHE A 3 11.31 54.39 35.67
N ARG A 4 12.23 53.44 35.98
CA ARG A 4 12.62 52.82 37.27
C ARG A 4 12.07 51.40 37.51
N SER A 5 12.86 50.32 37.45
CA SER A 5 14.16 49.93 38.05
C SER A 5 14.05 49.32 39.46
N ALA A 6 14.91 48.30 39.66
CA ALA A 6 15.46 47.73 40.91
C ALA A 6 14.68 46.55 41.52
N LEU A 7 15.25 45.33 41.48
CA LEU A 7 16.13 44.69 42.51
C LEU A 7 15.32 44.43 43.80
N ALA A 8 15.26 43.23 44.37
CA ALA A 8 16.36 42.38 44.83
C ALA A 8 15.80 41.03 45.37
N PRO A 9 16.67 40.08 45.78
CA PRO A 9 16.40 38.65 45.92
C PRO A 9 15.93 38.23 47.33
N GLY A 10 15.47 36.99 47.49
CA GLY A 10 15.17 36.47 48.83
C GLY A 10 14.73 35.01 48.92
N LEU A 11 15.71 34.17 49.29
CA LEU A 11 15.63 33.10 50.28
C LEU A 11 14.86 31.80 49.94
N LEU A 12 15.66 30.72 49.86
CA LEU A 12 15.25 29.33 50.02
C LEU A 12 14.44 29.12 51.31
N SER A 13 13.39 28.32 51.22
CA SER A 13 12.91 27.49 52.33
C SER A 13 12.41 26.17 51.78
N ALA A 14 13.18 25.11 52.05
CA ALA A 14 12.80 23.74 51.82
C ALA A 14 11.85 23.29 52.95
N ALA A 15 10.63 22.91 52.59
CA ALA A 15 9.71 22.21 53.48
C ALA A 15 9.45 20.81 52.90
N LEU A 16 10.10 19.80 53.49
CA LEU A 16 9.69 18.41 53.34
C LEU A 16 8.40 18.20 54.14
N LEU A 17 7.28 17.95 53.43
CA LEU A 17 6.07 17.39 54.03
C LEU A 17 5.86 15.99 53.45
N ALA A 18 5.85 15.03 54.37
CA ALA A 18 5.57 13.62 54.13
C ALA A 18 4.16 13.44 53.55
N LEU A 19 4.06 12.79 52.40
CA LEU A 19 2.79 12.36 51.81
C LEU A 19 2.40 10.99 52.39
N PRO A 20 1.14 10.78 52.80
CA PRO A 20 0.63 9.48 53.20
C PRO A 20 0.64 8.51 52.01
N ALA A 21 1.13 7.31 52.25
CA ALA A 21 1.01 6.18 51.35
C ALA A 21 -0.48 5.85 51.13
N LEU A 22 -0.99 6.14 49.93
CA LEU A 22 -2.27 5.59 49.48
C LEU A 22 -2.04 4.11 49.15
N ALA A 23 -2.63 3.25 49.97
CA ALA A 23 -2.74 1.83 49.74
C ALA A 23 -3.37 1.56 48.36
N GLN A 24 -2.67 0.80 47.53
CA GLN A 24 -3.17 0.31 46.26
C GLN A 24 -4.21 -0.79 46.54
N ASP A 25 -5.49 -0.46 46.39
CA ASP A 25 -6.53 -1.47 46.28
C ASP A 25 -6.37 -2.12 44.90
N SER A 26 -5.84 -3.34 44.88
CA SER A 26 -5.73 -4.18 43.69
C SER A 26 -7.12 -4.57 43.22
N ALA A 27 -7.73 -3.70 42.41
CA ALA A 27 -8.85 -4.08 41.56
C ALA A 27 -8.34 -5.12 40.55
N ALA A 28 -8.66 -6.38 40.81
CA ALA A 28 -8.42 -7.50 39.92
C ALA A 28 -8.93 -7.15 38.52
N THR A 29 -8.00 -6.94 37.59
CA THR A 29 -8.30 -6.78 36.18
C THR A 29 -8.76 -8.16 35.68
N ALA A 30 -10.07 -8.35 35.53
CA ALA A 30 -10.61 -9.49 34.82
C ALA A 30 -9.96 -9.52 33.41
N PRO A 31 -9.49 -10.68 32.92
CA PRO A 31 -8.95 -10.74 31.57
C PRO A 31 -10.08 -10.38 30.61
N ALA A 32 -9.93 -9.23 29.94
CA ALA A 32 -10.75 -8.89 28.80
C ALA A 32 -10.63 -10.07 27.83
N ALA A 33 -11.75 -10.72 27.55
CA ALA A 33 -11.84 -11.66 26.43
C ALA A 33 -11.41 -10.87 25.19
N ALA A 34 -10.19 -11.13 24.72
CA ALA A 34 -9.72 -10.62 23.46
C ALA A 34 -10.64 -11.22 22.40
N GLY A 35 -11.66 -10.47 21.98
CA GLY A 35 -12.38 -10.77 20.77
C GLY A 35 -11.35 -10.93 19.67
N ALA A 36 -11.35 -12.08 18.99
CA ALA A 36 -10.43 -12.35 17.91
C ALA A 36 -10.47 -11.17 16.94
N ALA A 37 -9.33 -10.53 16.72
CA ALA A 37 -9.22 -9.50 15.69
C ALA A 37 -9.73 -10.09 14.36
N PRO A 38 -10.49 -9.33 13.54
CA PRO A 38 -10.88 -9.80 12.23
C PRO A 38 -9.62 -10.27 11.49
N ALA A 39 -9.68 -11.47 10.90
CA ALA A 39 -8.55 -12.00 10.15
C ALA A 39 -8.14 -10.97 9.09
N GLY A 40 -6.84 -10.72 8.94
CA GLY A 40 -6.33 -9.87 7.86
C GLY A 40 -6.34 -10.61 6.52
N PRO A 41 -5.96 -9.93 5.42
CA PRO A 41 -5.67 -10.59 4.15
C PRO A 41 -4.61 -11.70 4.31
N THR A 42 -4.75 -12.78 3.55
CA THR A 42 -3.86 -13.95 3.61
C THR A 42 -3.15 -14.17 2.28
N VAL A 43 -1.88 -14.55 2.33
CA VAL A 43 -1.14 -15.01 1.14
C VAL A 43 -1.54 -16.45 0.86
N GLU A 44 -2.16 -16.69 -0.30
CA GLU A 44 -2.69 -17.99 -0.72
C GLU A 44 -1.76 -18.74 -1.67
N ALA A 45 -0.94 -18.01 -2.43
CA ALA A 45 0.02 -18.59 -3.38
C ALA A 45 1.17 -17.62 -3.65
N THR A 46 2.31 -18.14 -4.08
CA THR A 46 3.47 -17.35 -4.51
C THR A 46 4.02 -17.89 -5.82
N TYR A 47 4.15 -16.99 -6.80
CA TYR A 47 4.68 -17.23 -8.14
C TYR A 47 5.88 -16.34 -8.36
N ARG A 48 7.08 -16.84 -8.02
CA ARG A 48 8.33 -16.07 -8.07
C ARG A 48 8.19 -14.77 -7.27
N ASP A 49 8.07 -13.63 -7.96
CA ASP A 49 8.03 -12.30 -7.35
C ASP A 49 6.61 -11.79 -7.11
N TRP A 50 5.59 -12.60 -7.42
CA TRP A 50 4.17 -12.27 -7.24
C TRP A 50 3.54 -13.14 -6.18
N GLN A 51 2.73 -12.54 -5.31
CA GLN A 51 1.93 -13.24 -4.31
C GLN A 51 0.45 -13.10 -4.63
N ILE A 52 -0.34 -14.15 -4.45
CA ILE A 52 -1.80 -14.02 -4.43
C ILE A 52 -2.23 -13.73 -3.00
N VAL A 53 -2.82 -12.57 -2.79
CA VAL A 53 -3.34 -12.13 -1.51
C VAL A 53 -4.85 -12.06 -1.59
N CYS A 54 -5.54 -12.73 -0.68
CA CYS A 54 -7.00 -12.75 -0.65
C CYS A 54 -7.51 -12.14 0.65
N ALA A 55 -8.57 -11.35 0.55
CA ALA A 55 -9.34 -10.90 1.70
C ALA A 55 -9.96 -12.11 2.43
N PRO A 56 -10.26 -11.96 3.73
CA PRO A 56 -11.05 -12.93 4.46
C PRO A 56 -12.38 -13.23 3.75
N GLN A 57 -12.82 -14.48 3.81
CA GLN A 57 -14.15 -14.83 3.33
C GLN A 57 -15.20 -14.12 4.19
N VAL A 58 -16.10 -13.39 3.52
CA VAL A 58 -17.28 -12.80 4.13
C VAL A 58 -18.50 -13.57 3.61
N GLU A 59 -19.40 -13.96 4.52
CA GLU A 59 -20.61 -14.69 4.17
C GLU A 59 -21.46 -13.89 3.17
N GLY A 60 -21.93 -14.56 2.12
CA GLY A 60 -22.73 -13.91 1.06
C GLY A 60 -21.96 -13.01 0.10
N GLN A 61 -20.63 -12.87 0.25
CA GLN A 61 -19.81 -12.07 -0.66
C GLN A 61 -18.77 -12.92 -1.41
N PRO A 62 -18.56 -12.67 -2.73
CA PRO A 62 -17.45 -13.27 -3.44
C PRO A 62 -16.12 -12.92 -2.76
N ARG A 63 -15.25 -13.91 -2.58
CA ARG A 63 -13.91 -13.66 -2.03
C ARG A 63 -13.12 -12.79 -3.00
N GLN A 64 -12.53 -11.72 -2.49
CA GLN A 64 -11.69 -10.82 -3.28
C GLN A 64 -10.23 -11.22 -3.14
N CYS A 65 -9.57 -11.40 -4.29
CA CYS A 65 -8.15 -11.68 -4.36
C CYS A 65 -7.49 -10.69 -5.32
N GLU A 66 -6.21 -10.42 -5.07
CA GLU A 66 -5.33 -9.64 -5.93
C GLU A 66 -3.96 -10.32 -5.99
N MET A 67 -3.22 -10.09 -7.08
CA MET A 67 -1.80 -10.40 -7.11
C MET A 67 -1.00 -9.18 -6.66
N TYR A 68 0.02 -9.39 -5.83
CA TYR A 68 0.76 -8.36 -5.12
C TYR A 68 2.26 -8.51 -5.35
N GLN A 69 2.96 -7.39 -5.47
CA GLN A 69 4.41 -7.31 -5.41
C GLN A 69 4.85 -6.08 -4.62
N LEU A 70 5.73 -6.30 -3.64
CA LEU A 70 6.46 -5.24 -2.96
C LEU A 70 7.64 -4.80 -3.84
N LEU A 71 7.62 -3.53 -4.26
CA LEU A 71 8.61 -2.95 -5.15
C LEU A 71 9.79 -2.39 -4.37
N ARG A 72 10.99 -2.62 -4.87
CA ARG A 72 12.23 -2.26 -4.21
C ARG A 72 13.12 -1.39 -5.09
N ASP A 73 13.90 -0.55 -4.45
CA ASP A 73 14.95 0.22 -5.11
C ASP A 73 16.19 -0.65 -5.42
N PRO A 74 17.20 -0.12 -6.13
CA PRO A 74 18.45 -0.85 -6.39
C PRO A 74 19.25 -1.24 -5.14
N SER A 75 18.97 -0.61 -3.99
CA SER A 75 19.54 -0.94 -2.68
C SER A 75 18.70 -1.96 -1.90
N ASN A 76 17.69 -2.57 -2.55
CA ASN A 76 16.76 -3.55 -2.00
C ASN A 76 15.84 -3.02 -0.88
N GLN A 77 15.65 -1.70 -0.80
CA GLN A 77 14.72 -1.08 0.15
C GLN A 77 13.32 -1.00 -0.45
N PRO A 78 12.25 -1.27 0.33
CA PRO A 78 10.88 -1.13 -0.15
C PRO A 78 10.56 0.34 -0.45
N ILE A 79 10.09 0.62 -1.66
CA ILE A 79 9.83 1.99 -2.12
C ILE A 79 8.45 2.19 -2.73
N ALA A 80 7.73 1.11 -3.05
CA ALA A 80 6.33 1.16 -3.47
C ALA A 80 5.76 -0.27 -3.42
N GLU A 81 4.47 -0.39 -3.70
CA GLU A 81 3.84 -1.68 -3.93
C GLU A 81 2.86 -1.58 -5.08
N ILE A 82 2.66 -2.70 -5.78
CA ILE A 82 1.67 -2.85 -6.82
C ILE A 82 0.76 -4.04 -6.49
N SER A 83 -0.54 -3.82 -6.57
CA SER A 83 -1.54 -4.89 -6.58
C SER A 83 -2.35 -4.86 -7.86
N ILE A 84 -2.75 -6.03 -8.34
CA ILE A 84 -3.54 -6.19 -9.56
C ILE A 84 -4.73 -7.09 -9.25
N ALA A 85 -5.92 -6.60 -9.54
CA ALA A 85 -7.16 -7.36 -9.50
C ALA A 85 -7.59 -7.70 -10.93
N ALA A 86 -7.93 -8.97 -11.18
CA ALA A 86 -8.54 -9.37 -12.44
C ALA A 86 -9.95 -8.80 -12.55
N LEU A 87 -10.36 -8.44 -13.77
CA LEU A 87 -11.72 -8.01 -14.06
C LEU A 87 -12.46 -9.10 -14.86
N PRO A 88 -13.80 -9.15 -14.78
CA PRO A 88 -14.58 -10.10 -15.56
C PRO A 88 -14.32 -9.96 -17.06
N LEU A 89 -14.39 -11.08 -17.79
CA LEU A 89 -14.28 -11.06 -19.25
C LEU A 89 -15.33 -10.12 -19.87
N GLY A 90 -14.89 -9.29 -20.81
CA GLY A 90 -15.73 -8.28 -21.47
C GLY A 90 -15.85 -6.95 -20.71
N ALA A 91 -15.19 -6.80 -19.55
CA ALA A 91 -14.99 -5.49 -18.95
C ALA A 91 -14.13 -4.58 -19.85
N GLU A 92 -14.23 -3.26 -19.64
CA GLU A 92 -13.45 -2.26 -20.40
C GLU A 92 -11.93 -2.50 -20.32
N PHE A 93 -11.46 -3.00 -19.18
CA PHE A 93 -10.07 -3.35 -18.93
C PHE A 93 -9.96 -4.83 -18.57
N ALA A 94 -8.80 -5.44 -18.87
CA ALA A 94 -8.52 -6.82 -18.49
C ALA A 94 -8.20 -6.95 -16.99
N ALA A 95 -7.64 -5.90 -16.39
CA ALA A 95 -7.33 -5.86 -14.97
C ALA A 95 -7.34 -4.42 -14.43
N GLY A 96 -7.52 -4.28 -13.13
CA GLY A 96 -7.26 -3.03 -12.42
C GLY A 96 -5.96 -3.14 -11.63
N ALA A 97 -5.04 -2.20 -11.82
CA ALA A 97 -3.82 -2.10 -11.04
C ALA A 97 -3.90 -0.93 -10.06
N THR A 98 -3.45 -1.18 -8.84
CA THR A 98 -3.27 -0.17 -7.80
C THR A 98 -1.78 -0.08 -7.47
N VAL A 99 -1.22 1.12 -7.54
CA VAL A 99 0.15 1.38 -7.10
C VAL A 99 0.10 2.31 -5.90
N THR A 100 0.68 1.88 -4.79
CA THR A 100 0.82 2.69 -3.57
C THR A 100 2.26 3.15 -3.47
N THR A 101 2.46 4.46 -3.48
CA THR A 101 3.77 5.11 -3.36
C THR A 101 3.95 5.69 -1.95
N PRO A 102 5.20 5.97 -1.53
CA PRO A 102 5.47 6.50 -0.20
C PRO A 102 4.85 7.88 -0.02
N LEU A 103 4.68 8.24 1.25
CA LEU A 103 4.50 9.64 1.61
C LEU A 103 5.69 10.47 1.10
N GLU A 104 5.47 11.78 0.91
CA GLU A 104 6.46 12.68 0.29
C GLU A 104 6.71 12.41 -1.21
N THR A 105 5.80 11.73 -1.91
CA THR A 105 5.75 11.72 -3.39
C THR A 105 5.18 13.04 -3.92
N PHE A 106 5.80 13.63 -4.94
CA PHE A 106 5.33 14.85 -5.61
C PHE A 106 4.19 14.54 -6.61
N LEU A 107 2.96 14.65 -6.12
CA LEU A 107 1.75 14.24 -6.84
C LEU A 107 1.49 14.92 -8.18
N PRO A 108 1.79 16.23 -8.40
CA PRO A 108 1.44 16.90 -9.66
C PRO A 108 2.07 16.29 -10.92
N THR A 109 3.20 15.60 -10.79
CA THR A 109 3.84 14.91 -11.93
C THR A 109 3.14 13.61 -12.33
N GLY A 110 2.28 13.06 -11.47
CA GLY A 110 1.70 11.74 -11.65
C GLY A 110 2.72 10.61 -11.48
N LEU A 111 2.26 9.39 -11.74
CA LEU A 111 3.09 8.20 -11.81
C LEU A 111 3.31 7.83 -13.29
N GLY A 112 4.56 7.78 -13.72
CA GLY A 112 4.92 7.25 -15.02
C GLY A 112 4.87 5.72 -15.01
N PHE A 113 4.26 5.10 -16.02
CA PHE A 113 4.20 3.65 -16.17
C PHE A 113 4.60 3.21 -17.58
N TYR A 114 5.42 2.17 -17.67
CA TYR A 114 5.87 1.58 -18.92
C TYR A 114 6.15 0.08 -18.77
N ILE A 115 5.88 -0.72 -19.81
CA ILE A 115 6.16 -2.17 -19.81
C ILE A 115 7.36 -2.43 -20.72
N GLY A 116 8.38 -3.13 -20.22
CA GLY A 116 9.64 -3.40 -20.92
C GLY A 116 10.72 -2.34 -20.67
N ALA A 117 11.70 -2.30 -21.58
CA ALA A 117 12.80 -1.33 -21.53
C ALA A 117 12.29 0.09 -21.81
N LEU A 118 12.73 1.07 -21.00
CA LEU A 118 12.32 2.46 -21.14
C LEU A 118 12.48 2.97 -22.59
N PRO A 119 11.52 3.75 -23.09
CA PRO A 119 11.59 4.27 -24.45
C PRO A 119 12.64 5.39 -24.55
N GLU A 120 13.29 5.50 -25.71
CA GLU A 120 14.37 6.47 -25.94
C GLU A 120 13.89 7.92 -25.88
N ASP A 121 12.63 8.17 -26.25
CA ASP A 121 12.00 9.49 -26.20
C ASP A 121 11.49 9.87 -24.79
N GLY A 122 11.62 8.95 -23.82
CA GLY A 122 11.19 9.14 -22.44
C GLY A 122 9.68 9.20 -22.23
N GLN A 123 8.85 8.89 -23.25
CA GLN A 123 7.40 8.98 -23.12
C GLN A 123 6.83 7.80 -22.33
N MET A 124 6.28 8.07 -21.15
CA MET A 124 5.59 7.08 -20.32
C MET A 124 4.10 7.42 -20.22
N ARG A 125 3.25 6.40 -20.02
CA ARG A 125 1.86 6.64 -19.64
C ARG A 125 1.85 7.27 -18.25
N VAL A 126 1.21 8.44 -18.10
CA VAL A 126 1.13 9.15 -16.82
C VAL A 126 -0.23 8.92 -16.18
N GLU A 127 -0.21 8.40 -14.96
CA GLU A 127 -1.40 8.15 -14.16
C GLU A 127 -1.50 9.12 -12.98
N GLY A 128 -2.67 9.71 -12.81
CA GLY A 128 -2.92 10.66 -11.73
C GLY A 128 -3.13 9.97 -10.38
N PHE A 129 -2.46 10.50 -9.35
CA PHE A 129 -2.76 10.15 -7.96
C PHE A 129 -4.19 10.52 -7.60
N ARG A 130 -4.90 9.60 -6.95
CA ARG A 130 -6.32 9.76 -6.61
C ARG A 130 -6.53 10.19 -5.17
N VAL A 131 -5.78 9.60 -4.25
CA VAL A 131 -5.91 9.82 -2.81
C VAL A 131 -4.60 9.46 -2.13
N CYS A 132 -4.26 10.19 -1.06
CA CYS A 132 -3.23 9.79 -0.13
C CYS A 132 -3.87 9.42 1.21
N THR A 133 -3.35 8.36 1.82
CA THR A 133 -3.74 7.87 3.13
C THR A 133 -2.49 7.73 4.00
N VAL A 134 -2.65 7.28 5.25
CA VAL A 134 -1.51 7.02 6.13
C VAL A 134 -0.58 5.91 5.62
N VAL A 135 -1.04 5.04 4.71
CA VAL A 135 -0.20 3.98 4.13
C VAL A 135 0.56 4.43 2.88
N GLY A 136 0.16 5.54 2.25
CA GLY A 136 0.78 6.02 1.02
C GLY A 136 -0.19 6.72 0.07
N CYS A 137 0.34 7.15 -1.07
CA CYS A 137 -0.39 7.82 -2.14
C CYS A 137 -0.71 6.85 -3.26
N VAL A 138 -1.98 6.82 -3.67
CA VAL A 138 -2.53 5.73 -4.48
C VAL A 138 -2.85 6.20 -5.90
N VAL A 139 -2.34 5.43 -6.86
CA VAL A 139 -2.74 5.46 -8.26
C VAL A 139 -3.59 4.23 -8.56
N ARG A 140 -4.65 4.42 -9.33
CA ARG A 140 -5.47 3.33 -9.88
C ARG A 140 -5.53 3.47 -11.38
N MET A 141 -5.14 2.41 -12.09
CA MET A 141 -5.10 2.38 -13.55
C MET A 141 -5.77 1.10 -14.08
N GLY A 142 -6.45 1.21 -15.21
CA GLY A 142 -6.89 0.05 -15.97
C GLY A 142 -5.72 -0.50 -16.79
N LEU A 143 -5.58 -1.82 -16.84
CA LEU A 143 -4.67 -2.50 -17.75
C LEU A 143 -5.47 -3.04 -18.93
N SER A 144 -5.11 -2.61 -20.14
CA SER A 144 -5.68 -3.16 -21.37
C SER A 144 -5.28 -4.63 -21.56
N VAL A 145 -5.98 -5.33 -22.47
CA VAL A 145 -5.63 -6.70 -22.87
C VAL A 145 -4.19 -6.74 -23.40
N ASP A 146 -3.84 -5.80 -24.29
CA ASP A 146 -2.49 -5.72 -24.87
C ASP A 146 -1.42 -5.48 -23.80
N GLU A 147 -1.67 -4.64 -22.79
CA GLU A 147 -0.73 -4.45 -21.68
C GLU A 147 -0.54 -5.72 -20.85
N VAL A 148 -1.63 -6.42 -20.52
CA VAL A 148 -1.55 -7.70 -19.80
C VAL A 148 -0.76 -8.73 -20.61
N ASP A 149 -0.97 -8.81 -21.93
CA ASP A 149 -0.25 -9.74 -22.79
C ASP A 149 1.24 -9.38 -22.95
N ARG A 150 1.57 -8.07 -22.99
CA ARG A 150 2.94 -7.59 -22.90
C ARG A 150 3.58 -7.89 -21.55
N MET A 151 2.83 -7.83 -20.46
CA MET A 151 3.31 -8.21 -19.13
C MET A 151 3.55 -9.73 -19.02
N LYS A 152 2.72 -10.56 -19.64
CA LYS A 152 2.91 -12.02 -19.69
C LYS A 152 4.15 -12.45 -20.48
N SER A 153 4.49 -11.72 -21.53
CA SER A 153 5.63 -12.03 -22.42
C SER A 153 6.91 -11.26 -22.06
N GLY A 154 6.80 -10.22 -21.24
CA GLY A 154 7.90 -9.37 -20.80
C GLY A 154 8.65 -9.90 -19.57
N SER A 155 9.73 -9.20 -19.23
CA SER A 155 10.56 -9.48 -18.05
C SER A 155 10.40 -8.43 -16.94
N THR A 156 10.19 -7.17 -17.32
CA THR A 156 10.04 -6.05 -16.39
C THR A 156 8.98 -5.06 -16.87
N ALA A 157 8.38 -4.35 -15.92
CA ALA A 157 7.73 -3.06 -16.12
C ALA A 157 8.43 -2.02 -15.25
N THR A 158 8.19 -0.75 -15.52
CA THR A 158 8.79 0.39 -14.83
C THR A 158 7.69 1.32 -14.36
N ALA A 159 7.74 1.67 -13.07
CA ALA A 159 7.05 2.83 -12.53
C ALA A 159 8.06 3.97 -12.28
N MET A 160 7.64 5.21 -12.41
CA MET A 160 8.47 6.38 -12.15
C MET A 160 7.70 7.38 -11.28
N ILE A 161 8.34 7.86 -10.22
CA ILE A 161 7.77 8.84 -9.30
C ILE A 161 8.80 9.93 -8.99
N ALA A 162 8.33 11.15 -8.72
CA ALA A 162 9.19 12.25 -8.28
C ALA A 162 9.09 12.42 -6.75
N PRO A 163 10.22 12.47 -6.00
CA PRO A 163 10.21 12.85 -4.59
C PRO A 163 9.84 14.33 -4.40
N PHE A 164 9.09 14.68 -3.36
CA PHE A 164 8.71 16.06 -3.03
C PHE A 164 9.92 16.98 -2.83
N VAL A 165 10.98 16.45 -2.22
CA VAL A 165 12.22 17.19 -1.94
C VAL A 165 13.16 17.31 -3.14
N ALA A 166 12.92 16.55 -4.21
CA ALA A 166 13.80 16.45 -5.38
C ALA A 166 12.98 16.17 -6.65
N ILE A 167 12.07 17.10 -6.99
CA ILE A 167 11.09 16.93 -8.08
C ILE A 167 11.74 16.75 -9.47
N ASP A 168 12.96 17.24 -9.63
CA ASP A 168 13.79 17.17 -10.85
C ASP A 168 14.61 15.87 -10.94
N GLN A 169 14.56 15.02 -9.91
CA GLN A 169 15.28 13.76 -9.82
C GLN A 169 14.29 12.60 -9.62
N PRO A 170 13.55 12.21 -10.67
CA PRO A 170 12.60 11.11 -10.56
C PRO A 170 13.30 9.78 -10.28
N VAL A 171 12.64 8.93 -9.51
CA VAL A 171 13.11 7.61 -9.15
C VAL A 171 12.44 6.58 -10.03
N GLN A 172 13.26 5.75 -10.68
CA GLN A 172 12.79 4.58 -11.41
C GLN A 172 12.59 3.39 -10.46
N ILE A 173 11.43 2.77 -10.53
CA ILE A 173 11.04 1.60 -9.75
C ILE A 173 10.80 0.46 -10.71
N THR A 174 11.58 -0.61 -10.58
CA THR A 174 11.42 -1.82 -11.42
C THR A 174 10.34 -2.71 -10.83
N ILE A 175 9.39 -3.12 -11.67
CA ILE A 175 8.38 -4.12 -11.39
C ILE A 175 8.83 -5.40 -12.10
N SER A 176 9.04 -6.46 -11.34
CA SER A 176 9.41 -7.76 -11.91
C SER A 176 8.18 -8.44 -12.51
N LEU A 177 8.31 -8.94 -13.74
CA LEU A 177 7.29 -9.76 -14.39
C LEU A 177 7.57 -11.27 -14.26
N ALA A 178 8.62 -11.64 -13.51
CA ALA A 178 8.90 -13.04 -13.22
C ALA A 178 7.73 -13.66 -12.44
N GLY A 179 7.06 -14.65 -13.03
CA GLY A 179 5.89 -15.31 -12.44
C GLY A 179 4.55 -14.60 -12.72
N PHE A 180 4.54 -13.47 -13.44
CA PHE A 180 3.33 -12.70 -13.73
C PHE A 180 2.25 -13.55 -14.40
N THR A 181 2.60 -14.30 -15.45
CA THR A 181 1.64 -15.12 -16.22
C THR A 181 0.92 -16.13 -15.32
N ALA A 182 1.66 -16.89 -14.54
CA ALA A 182 1.10 -17.92 -13.65
C ALA A 182 0.24 -17.29 -12.54
N ALA A 183 0.67 -16.18 -11.96
CA ALA A 183 -0.11 -15.45 -10.96
C ALA A 183 -1.41 -14.87 -11.55
N TYR A 184 -1.35 -14.29 -12.75
CA TYR A 184 -2.53 -13.70 -13.40
C TYR A 184 -3.56 -14.77 -13.81
N GLU A 185 -3.10 -15.94 -14.26
CA GLU A 185 -3.97 -17.08 -14.55
C GLU A 185 -4.64 -17.64 -13.29
N ASP A 186 -3.90 -17.80 -12.18
CA ASP A 186 -4.49 -18.18 -10.88
C ASP A 186 -5.52 -17.14 -10.42
N LEU A 187 -5.18 -15.86 -10.53
CA LEU A 187 -6.08 -14.77 -10.16
C LEU A 187 -7.40 -14.79 -10.97
N GLN A 188 -7.33 -15.04 -12.28
CA GLN A 188 -8.50 -15.20 -13.15
C GLN A 188 -9.37 -16.40 -12.72
N ASN A 189 -8.76 -17.54 -12.39
CA ASN A 189 -9.47 -18.72 -11.90
C ASN A 189 -10.21 -18.43 -10.60
N ARG A 190 -9.53 -17.79 -9.63
CA ARG A 190 -10.14 -17.40 -8.35
C ARG A 190 -11.31 -16.43 -8.52
N LEU A 191 -11.19 -15.48 -9.44
CA LEU A 191 -12.29 -14.57 -9.79
C LEU A 191 -13.50 -15.36 -10.33
N ALA A 192 -13.26 -16.31 -11.24
CA ALA A 192 -14.31 -17.14 -11.82
C ALA A 192 -15.02 -18.01 -10.77
N GLU A 193 -14.25 -18.63 -9.86
CA GLU A 193 -14.76 -19.42 -8.74
C GLU A 193 -15.60 -18.57 -7.77
N ALA A 194 -15.08 -17.40 -7.38
CA ALA A 194 -15.81 -16.47 -6.51
C ALA A 194 -17.13 -16.01 -7.15
N ALA A 195 -17.12 -15.72 -8.45
CA ALA A 195 -18.33 -15.36 -9.18
C ALA A 195 -19.32 -16.54 -9.31
N ALA A 196 -18.85 -17.78 -9.45
CA ALA A 196 -19.70 -18.96 -9.46
C ALA A 196 -20.36 -19.20 -8.09
N ALA A 197 -19.58 -19.12 -7.00
CA ALA A 197 -20.07 -19.26 -5.64
C ALA A 197 -21.12 -18.20 -5.29
N ALA A 198 -20.91 -16.95 -5.73
CA ALA A 198 -21.87 -15.88 -5.50
C ALA A 198 -23.21 -16.10 -6.23
N ARG A 199 -23.21 -16.74 -7.41
CA ARG A 199 -24.44 -17.10 -8.13
C ARG A 199 -25.16 -18.30 -7.51
N ALA A 200 -24.43 -19.25 -6.93
CA ALA A 200 -25.02 -20.43 -6.31
C ALA A 200 -25.73 -20.13 -4.97
N ASN A 201 -25.36 -19.02 -4.32
CA ASN A 201 -25.96 -18.55 -3.06
C ASN A 201 -27.04 -17.49 -3.25
N GLN A 202 -27.43 -17.20 -4.50
CA GLN A 202 -28.57 -16.37 -4.87
C GLN A 202 -29.79 -17.24 -5.16
#